data_AF-A0A7I4YSA8-F1
#
_entry.id   AF-A0A7I4YSA8-F1
#
_cell.length_a   1.000
_cell.length_b   1.000
_cell.length_c   1.000
_cell.angle_alpha   90.00
_cell.angle_beta   90.00
_cell.angle_gamma   90.00
#
_symmetry.space_group_name_H-M   'P 1'
#
loop_
_entity.id
_entity.type
_entity.pdbx_description
1 polymer ?
#
loop_
_entity_poly.entity_id
_entity_poly.type
_entity_poly.pdbx_seq_one_letter_code
_entity_poly.pdbx_strand_id
1 'polypeptide(L)'
;MVGMTSFADLPPEMIEKILEKIDCHSIRAAQTVCRQWRNIINRRRHRMNRQRVQEIYISDDQDAAVTLTITHLSPSFESISNVKVAEYKELFDCLWIYAPKRLSISATRNELRTALEGIPDWWFLSIQTLGIYESACDIDALSLVSKAPHCASLRIDPCFTIDSVTSLLDCMRQIHELKIRTKSKTITADDTTIDALIPLSIACPQGLQSFWVDSISTDFSLAKMFELFEKGHFSPRCSLLFEKVHGSESALRNWITTHAQQVLYASEQTYNFAYRDVEIGISVEQFVP
;
A
#
# COMPACT_ATOMS: atom_id res chain seq x y z
N MET A 1 -48.55 2.72 36.57
CA MET A 1 -47.32 1.93 36.33
C MET A 1 -46.92 2.16 34.89
N VAL A 2 -45.90 3.00 34.65
CA VAL A 2 -45.25 3.06 33.35
C VAL A 2 -44.38 1.80 33.28
N GLY A 3 -44.75 0.83 32.45
CA GLY A 3 -43.91 -0.34 32.25
C GLY A 3 -42.54 0.12 31.77
N MET A 4 -41.48 -0.25 32.49
CA MET A 4 -40.12 -0.04 32.01
C MET A 4 -39.97 -0.85 30.72
N THR A 5 -40.06 -0.18 29.57
CA THR A 5 -39.61 -0.73 28.29
C THR A 5 -38.12 -1.01 28.44
N SER A 6 -37.74 -2.28 28.43
CA SER A 6 -36.33 -2.65 28.41
C SER A 6 -35.75 -2.16 27.08
N PHE A 7 -34.46 -1.80 27.05
CA PHE A 7 -33.77 -1.57 25.78
C PHE A 7 -33.79 -2.79 24.86
N ALA A 8 -34.10 -3.98 25.41
CA ALA A 8 -34.34 -5.22 24.66
C ALA A 8 -35.66 -5.21 23.86
N ASP A 9 -36.61 -4.35 24.21
CA ASP A 9 -37.92 -4.27 23.55
C ASP A 9 -37.94 -3.26 22.39
N LEU A 10 -36.81 -2.57 22.14
CA LEU A 10 -36.67 -1.67 21.01
C LEU A 10 -36.66 -2.44 19.68
N PRO A 11 -37.28 -1.90 18.62
CA PRO A 11 -37.15 -2.45 17.28
C PRO A 11 -35.68 -2.60 16.86
N PRO A 12 -35.31 -3.66 16.12
CA PRO A 12 -33.94 -3.90 15.68
C PRO A 12 -33.30 -2.70 14.95
N GLU A 13 -34.08 -1.93 14.21
CA GLU A 13 -33.62 -0.75 13.47
C GLU A 13 -33.22 0.41 14.40
N MET A 14 -33.88 0.54 15.55
CA MET A 14 -33.52 1.54 16.58
C MET A 14 -32.26 1.11 17.32
N ILE A 15 -32.14 -0.18 17.63
CA ILE A 15 -30.93 -0.74 18.25
C ILE A 15 -29.73 -0.58 17.31
N GLU A 16 -29.90 -0.85 16.01
CA GLU A 16 -28.85 -0.61 15.00
C GLU A 16 -28.34 0.84 15.04
N LYS A 17 -29.25 1.83 15.00
CA LYS A 17 -28.88 3.25 15.08
C LYS A 17 -28.16 3.62 16.37
N ILE A 18 -28.51 3.01 17.49
CA ILE A 18 -27.82 3.24 18.77
C ILE A 18 -26.40 2.65 18.69
N LEU A 19 -26.27 1.41 18.22
CA LEU A 19 -24.99 0.71 18.10
C LEU A 19 -24.03 1.42 17.15
N GLU A 20 -24.51 1.99 16.05
CA GLU A 20 -23.72 2.81 15.11
C GLU A 20 -23.12 4.07 15.76
N LYS A 21 -23.69 4.54 16.90
CA LYS A 21 -23.20 5.71 17.64
C LYS A 21 -22.27 5.35 18.80
N ILE A 22 -22.14 4.07 19.14
CA ILE A 22 -21.21 3.61 20.18
C ILE A 22 -19.78 3.87 19.70
N ASP A 23 -18.92 4.28 20.63
CA ASP A 23 -17.51 4.51 20.37
C ASP A 23 -16.76 3.18 20.09
N CYS A 24 -15.63 3.26 19.38
CA CYS A 24 -14.88 2.07 18.98
C CYS A 24 -14.30 1.25 20.15
N HIS A 25 -14.13 1.84 21.34
CA HIS A 25 -13.60 1.13 22.51
C HIS A 25 -14.71 0.32 23.20
N SER A 26 -15.93 0.84 23.19
CA SER A 26 -17.10 0.19 23.82
C SER A 26 -17.78 -0.84 22.93
N ILE A 27 -17.57 -0.81 21.60
CA ILE A 27 -18.32 -1.71 20.69
C ILE A 27 -18.00 -3.20 20.93
N ARG A 28 -16.79 -3.54 21.39
CA ARG A 28 -16.45 -4.90 21.79
C ARG A 28 -17.23 -5.34 23.03
N ALA A 29 -17.40 -4.45 24.01
CA ALA A 29 -18.27 -4.71 25.16
C ALA A 29 -19.75 -4.82 24.71
N ALA A 30 -20.20 -4.00 23.76
CA ALA A 30 -21.55 -4.10 23.21
C ALA A 30 -21.82 -5.48 22.54
N GLN A 31 -20.81 -6.11 21.94
CA GLN A 31 -20.93 -7.47 21.38
C GLN A 31 -21.12 -8.56 22.46
N THR A 32 -20.75 -8.30 23.71
CA THR A 32 -20.90 -9.27 24.81
C THR A 32 -22.21 -9.13 25.57
N VAL A 33 -22.90 -7.98 25.46
CA VAL A 33 -24.17 -7.70 26.15
C VAL A 33 -25.23 -8.76 25.89
N CYS A 34 -25.56 -9.03 24.61
CA CYS A 34 -26.53 -10.07 24.26
C CYS A 34 -26.36 -10.55 22.81
N ARG A 35 -27.00 -11.68 22.49
CA ARG A 35 -26.95 -12.30 21.15
C ARG A 35 -27.50 -11.37 20.05
N GLN A 36 -28.57 -10.63 20.34
CA GLN A 36 -29.18 -9.71 19.37
C GLN A 36 -28.20 -8.61 18.96
N TRP A 37 -27.55 -7.95 19.94
CA TRP A 37 -26.58 -6.89 19.68
C TRP A 37 -25.38 -7.42 18.91
N ARG A 38 -24.83 -8.58 19.32
CA ARG A 38 -23.75 -9.25 18.59
C ARG A 38 -24.09 -9.50 17.13
N ASN A 39 -25.30 -10.00 16.86
CA ASN A 39 -25.75 -10.28 15.50
C ASN A 39 -25.90 -9.00 14.67
N ILE A 40 -26.44 -7.92 15.24
CA ILE A 40 -26.56 -6.62 14.57
C ILE A 40 -25.17 -6.06 14.25
N ILE A 41 -24.27 -6.02 15.24
CA ILE A 41 -22.90 -5.52 15.08
C ILE A 41 -22.18 -6.32 13.99
N ASN A 42 -22.23 -7.66 14.03
CA ASN A 42 -21.57 -8.51 13.04
C ASN A 42 -22.10 -8.31 11.61
N ARG A 43 -23.42 -8.12 11.44
CA ARG A 43 -24.02 -7.83 10.13
C ARG A 43 -23.73 -6.42 9.62
N ARG A 44 -23.51 -5.46 10.54
CA ARG A 44 -23.37 -4.03 10.24
C ARG A 44 -21.98 -3.47 10.52
N ARG A 45 -20.94 -4.30 10.58
CA ARG A 45 -19.53 -3.89 10.84
C ARG A 45 -19.09 -2.69 10.00
N HIS A 46 -19.51 -2.62 8.73
CA HIS A 46 -19.21 -1.52 7.80
C HIS A 46 -19.75 -0.14 8.22
N ARG A 47 -20.75 -0.09 9.11
CA ARG A 47 -21.36 1.16 9.62
C ARG A 47 -20.92 1.53 11.03
N MET A 48 -20.24 0.62 11.72
CA MET A 48 -19.81 0.83 13.10
C MET A 48 -18.61 1.77 13.17
N ASN A 49 -18.49 2.54 14.26
CA ASN A 49 -17.32 3.38 14.48
C ASN A 49 -16.08 2.50 14.70
N ARG A 50 -15.11 2.65 13.80
CA ARG A 50 -13.84 1.94 13.85
C ARG A 50 -12.76 2.78 14.52
N GLN A 51 -11.86 2.12 15.24
CA GLN A 51 -10.70 2.76 15.84
C GLN A 51 -9.69 3.11 14.75
N ARG A 52 -9.36 4.40 14.63
CA ARG A 52 -8.32 4.85 13.70
C ARG A 52 -6.95 4.48 14.27
N VAL A 53 -6.12 3.85 13.44
CA VAL A 53 -4.76 3.45 13.81
C VAL A 53 -3.80 3.90 12.72
N GLN A 54 -2.52 4.06 13.07
CA GLN A 54 -1.50 4.48 12.13
C GLN A 54 -1.19 3.36 11.14
N GLU A 55 -0.86 2.18 11.67
CA GLU A 55 -0.42 1.03 10.90
C GLU A 55 -0.97 -0.26 11.50
N ILE A 56 -1.27 -1.22 10.63
CA ILE A 56 -1.40 -2.62 10.99
C ILE A 56 -0.39 -3.40 10.17
N TYR A 57 0.47 -4.15 10.85
CA TYR A 57 1.36 -5.13 10.27
C TYR A 57 0.80 -6.52 10.56
N ILE A 58 0.59 -7.31 9.50
CA ILE A 58 0.04 -8.67 9.55
C ILE A 58 1.14 -9.63 9.16
N SER A 59 1.46 -10.59 10.03
CA SER A 59 2.39 -11.66 9.67
C SER A 59 1.93 -13.01 10.19
N ASP A 60 2.34 -14.08 9.51
CA ASP A 60 2.27 -15.42 10.09
C ASP A 60 3.08 -15.48 11.38
N ASP A 61 2.61 -16.31 12.31
CA ASP A 61 3.26 -16.55 13.58
C ASP A 61 3.63 -18.05 13.70
N GLN A 62 4.65 -18.35 14.48
CA GLN A 62 5.02 -19.75 14.75
C GLN A 62 4.17 -20.33 15.89
N ASP A 63 3.78 -19.51 16.86
CA ASP A 63 3.01 -19.90 18.04
C ASP A 63 1.49 -19.71 17.86
N ALA A 64 1.08 -18.97 16.82
CA ALA A 64 -0.31 -18.71 16.44
C ALA A 64 -0.48 -18.82 14.93
N ALA A 65 -1.70 -18.70 14.41
CA ALA A 65 -1.88 -18.61 12.96
C ALA A 65 -1.33 -17.27 12.41
N VAL A 66 -1.70 -16.17 13.06
CA VAL A 66 -1.35 -14.80 12.62
C VAL A 66 -1.05 -13.92 13.83
N THR A 67 -0.06 -13.04 13.71
CA THR A 67 0.17 -11.93 14.63
C THR A 67 -0.16 -10.60 13.94
N LEU A 68 -0.97 -9.79 14.62
CA LEU A 68 -1.28 -8.43 14.22
C LEU A 68 -0.51 -7.46 15.12
N THR A 69 0.38 -6.67 14.54
CA THR A 69 1.04 -5.57 15.24
C THR A 69 0.33 -4.27 14.85
N ILE A 70 -0.29 -3.63 15.83
CA ILE A 70 -1.15 -2.46 15.65
C ILE A 70 -0.44 -1.25 16.25
N THR A 71 -0.10 -0.29 15.40
CA THR A 71 0.50 0.99 15.81
C THR A 71 -0.61 2.03 15.96
N HIS A 72 -0.85 2.49 17.18
CA HIS A 72 -1.89 3.47 17.49
C HIS A 72 -1.43 4.91 17.17
N LEU A 73 -2.38 5.85 17.09
CA LEU A 73 -2.12 7.26 16.74
C LEU A 73 -1.48 8.10 17.88
N SER A 74 -0.88 7.47 18.90
CA SER A 74 -0.32 8.18 20.06
C SER A 74 1.06 8.77 19.75
N PRO A 75 1.40 9.97 20.26
CA PRO A 75 2.75 10.53 20.17
C PRO A 75 3.81 9.79 21.02
N SER A 76 3.42 8.79 21.82
CA SER A 76 4.34 7.98 22.63
C SER A 76 4.68 6.64 21.98
N PHE A 77 5.96 6.22 22.10
CA PHE A 77 6.49 4.94 21.60
C PHE A 77 5.83 3.69 22.21
N GLU A 78 5.09 3.82 23.31
CA GLU A 78 4.39 2.71 24.00
C GLU A 78 3.06 2.29 23.35
N SER A 79 2.72 2.84 22.19
CA SER A 79 1.40 2.64 21.57
C SER A 79 1.38 1.55 20.49
N ILE A 80 2.05 0.44 20.74
CA ILE A 80 2.02 -0.75 19.88
C ILE A 80 1.33 -1.88 20.63
N SER A 81 0.30 -2.46 20.02
CA SER A 81 -0.39 -3.65 20.54
C SER A 81 -0.12 -4.84 19.63
N ASN A 82 0.13 -6.00 20.22
CA ASN A 82 0.22 -7.26 19.49
C ASN A 82 -1.00 -8.13 19.79
N VAL A 83 -1.69 -8.60 18.75
CA VAL A 83 -2.83 -9.51 18.86
C VAL A 83 -2.46 -10.81 18.17
N LYS A 84 -2.37 -11.89 18.95
CA LYS A 84 -2.22 -13.25 18.42
C LYS A 84 -3.60 -13.78 18.04
N VAL A 85 -3.74 -14.21 16.79
CA VAL A 85 -4.94 -14.82 16.23
C VAL A 85 -4.69 -16.31 16.12
N ALA A 86 -5.47 -17.11 16.85
CA ALA A 86 -5.27 -18.55 16.94
C ALA A 86 -5.54 -19.26 15.61
N GLU A 87 -6.56 -18.81 14.86
CA GLU A 87 -6.96 -19.40 13.58
C GLU A 87 -7.14 -18.34 12.49
N TYR A 88 -6.72 -18.63 11.25
CA TYR A 88 -6.85 -17.71 10.11
C TYR A 88 -8.29 -17.23 9.86
N LYS A 89 -9.29 -18.08 10.14
CA LYS A 89 -10.71 -17.74 9.98
C LYS A 89 -11.18 -16.62 10.91
N GLU A 90 -10.47 -16.40 12.02
CA GLU A 90 -10.79 -15.38 13.03
C GLU A 90 -10.10 -14.04 12.73
N LEU A 91 -9.23 -13.98 11.71
CA LEU A 91 -8.45 -12.81 11.35
C LEU A 91 -9.33 -11.56 11.21
N PHE A 92 -10.41 -11.67 10.43
CA PHE A 92 -11.29 -10.53 10.21
C PHE A 92 -12.09 -10.13 11.45
N ASP A 93 -12.42 -11.09 12.33
CA ASP A 93 -13.06 -10.83 13.60
C ASP A 93 -12.17 -10.01 14.55
N CYS A 94 -10.85 -10.10 14.41
CA CYS A 94 -9.87 -9.26 15.09
C CYS A 94 -9.66 -7.90 14.39
N LEU A 95 -9.63 -7.87 13.06
CA LEU A 95 -9.28 -6.68 12.26
C LEU A 95 -10.40 -5.66 12.07
N TRP A 96 -11.66 -6.09 11.95
CA TRP A 96 -12.75 -5.23 11.43
C TRP A 96 -12.95 -3.94 12.23
N ILE A 97 -12.58 -3.95 13.51
CA ILE A 97 -12.73 -2.82 14.42
C ILE A 97 -11.75 -1.68 14.12
N TYR A 98 -10.67 -1.96 13.39
CA TYR A 98 -9.64 -0.98 13.08
C TYR A 98 -9.82 -0.37 11.69
N ALA A 99 -9.39 0.88 11.56
CA ALA A 99 -9.30 1.63 10.32
C ALA A 99 -7.86 2.16 10.17
N PRO A 100 -6.92 1.36 9.62
CA PRO A 100 -5.54 1.77 9.43
C PRO A 100 -5.39 2.77 8.27
N LYS A 101 -4.37 3.62 8.35
CA LYS A 101 -3.85 4.36 7.19
C LYS A 101 -2.80 3.56 6.42
N ARG A 102 -1.98 2.77 7.11
CA ARG A 102 -0.98 1.89 6.52
C ARG A 102 -1.30 0.42 6.82
N LEU A 103 -1.27 -0.41 5.80
CA LEU A 103 -1.36 -1.86 5.93
C LEU A 103 -0.07 -2.48 5.42
N SER A 104 0.56 -3.33 6.23
CA SER A 104 1.77 -4.05 5.91
C SER A 104 1.52 -5.55 6.07
N ILE A 105 1.91 -6.38 5.11
CA ILE A 105 1.59 -7.82 5.10
C ILE A 105 2.84 -8.64 4.78
N SER A 106 3.12 -9.65 5.60
CA SER A 106 4.17 -10.64 5.40
C SER A 106 3.61 -12.05 5.60
N ALA A 107 3.28 -12.74 4.51
CA ALA A 107 2.49 -13.96 4.53
C ALA A 107 3.25 -15.16 3.95
N THR A 108 4.03 -15.85 4.77
CA THR A 108 4.69 -17.13 4.46
C THR A 108 3.77 -18.32 4.18
N ARG A 109 2.47 -18.25 4.53
CA ARG A 109 1.53 -19.39 4.48
C ARG A 109 0.28 -19.09 3.64
N ASN A 110 -0.20 -20.09 2.90
CA ASN A 110 -1.36 -20.00 2.00
C ASN A 110 -2.68 -19.69 2.73
N GLU A 111 -2.79 -20.07 4.00
CA GLU A 111 -3.99 -19.84 4.80
C GLU A 111 -4.17 -18.36 5.15
N LEU A 112 -3.08 -17.61 5.40
CA LEU A 112 -3.14 -16.17 5.60
C LEU A 112 -3.60 -15.46 4.32
N ARG A 113 -3.11 -15.89 3.16
CA ARG A 113 -3.61 -15.42 1.86
C ARG A 113 -5.13 -15.60 1.76
N THR A 114 -5.62 -16.82 1.97
CA THR A 114 -7.06 -17.12 1.87
C THR A 114 -7.89 -16.26 2.82
N ALA A 115 -7.37 -16.03 4.04
CA ALA A 115 -8.04 -15.17 5.01
C ALA A 115 -8.09 -13.69 4.58
N LEU A 116 -7.03 -13.18 3.95
CA LEU A 116 -6.98 -11.81 3.42
C LEU A 116 -7.93 -11.62 2.23
N GLU A 117 -8.04 -12.62 1.34
CA GLU A 117 -8.98 -12.60 0.21
C GLU A 117 -10.45 -12.50 0.71
N GLY A 118 -10.76 -13.15 1.84
CA GLY A 118 -12.06 -13.10 2.49
C GLY A 118 -12.41 -11.78 3.19
N ILE A 119 -11.47 -10.83 3.30
CA ILE A 119 -11.76 -9.52 3.90
C ILE A 119 -12.62 -8.68 2.93
N PRO A 120 -13.75 -8.12 3.41
CA PRO A 120 -14.59 -7.23 2.60
C PRO A 120 -13.90 -5.94 2.16
N ASP A 121 -14.14 -5.53 0.92
CA ASP A 121 -13.52 -4.35 0.29
C ASP A 121 -13.70 -3.05 1.08
N TRP A 122 -14.86 -2.87 1.73
CA TRP A 122 -15.15 -1.67 2.52
C TRP A 122 -14.12 -1.44 3.65
N TRP A 123 -13.45 -2.50 4.12
CA TRP A 123 -12.46 -2.39 5.18
C TRP A 123 -11.18 -1.68 4.70
N PHE A 124 -10.83 -1.86 3.42
CA PHE A 124 -9.62 -1.32 2.79
C PHE A 124 -9.74 0.16 2.38
N LEU A 125 -10.95 0.73 2.41
CA LEU A 125 -11.20 2.10 1.94
C LEU A 125 -10.32 3.18 2.59
N SER A 126 -9.89 3.02 3.85
CA SER A 126 -9.07 4.03 4.53
C SER A 126 -7.56 3.90 4.29
N ILE A 127 -7.12 2.86 3.57
CA ILE A 127 -5.71 2.56 3.38
C ILE A 127 -5.12 3.53 2.36
N GLN A 128 -4.06 4.21 2.79
CA GLN A 128 -3.28 5.17 2.01
C GLN A 128 -1.91 4.59 1.63
N THR A 129 -1.40 3.65 2.43
CA THR A 129 -0.13 2.96 2.16
C THR A 129 -0.32 1.46 2.29
N LEU A 130 0.07 0.71 1.27
CA LEU A 130 0.08 -0.74 1.27
C LEU A 130 1.51 -1.25 1.11
N GLY A 131 1.93 -2.13 2.02
CA GLY A 131 3.22 -2.82 1.96
C GLY A 131 3.01 -4.32 1.91
N ILE A 132 3.59 -5.00 0.92
CA ILE A 132 3.55 -6.45 0.79
C ILE A 132 4.99 -6.96 0.74
N TYR A 133 5.38 -7.74 1.74
CA TYR A 133 6.78 -8.02 2.10
C TYR A 133 7.26 -9.42 1.66
N GLU A 134 8.57 -9.66 1.72
CA GLU A 134 9.34 -10.84 1.26
C GLU A 134 8.74 -12.24 1.44
N SER A 135 7.83 -12.42 2.38
CA SER A 135 7.21 -13.71 2.62
C SER A 135 5.91 -13.93 1.87
N ALA A 136 5.26 -12.87 1.38
CA ALA A 136 3.89 -12.86 0.87
C ALA A 136 3.74 -13.27 -0.60
N CYS A 137 4.65 -14.07 -1.13
CA CYS A 137 4.88 -14.33 -2.56
C CYS A 137 3.64 -14.85 -3.32
N ASP A 138 2.81 -15.61 -2.60
CA ASP A 138 1.59 -16.20 -3.14
C ASP A 138 0.38 -15.26 -3.02
N ILE A 139 0.50 -14.07 -2.43
CA ILE A 139 -0.61 -13.12 -2.38
C ILE A 139 -0.83 -12.52 -3.78
N ASP A 140 -2.09 -12.51 -4.22
CA ASP A 140 -2.50 -11.73 -5.38
C ASP A 140 -2.46 -10.23 -5.04
N ALA A 141 -1.30 -9.61 -5.29
CA ALA A 141 -1.07 -8.19 -5.05
C ALA A 141 -2.05 -7.30 -5.84
N LEU A 142 -2.42 -7.71 -7.07
CA LEU A 142 -3.35 -6.95 -7.92
C LEU A 142 -4.75 -6.93 -7.30
N SER A 143 -5.24 -8.10 -6.88
CA SER A 143 -6.52 -8.22 -6.17
C SER A 143 -6.54 -7.36 -4.92
N LEU A 144 -5.49 -7.40 -4.10
CA LEU A 144 -5.43 -6.62 -2.87
C LEU A 144 -5.37 -5.11 -3.11
N VAL A 145 -4.56 -4.66 -4.07
CA VAL A 145 -4.44 -3.25 -4.45
C VAL A 145 -5.76 -2.72 -4.98
N SER A 146 -6.49 -3.51 -5.78
CA SER A 146 -7.80 -3.12 -6.33
C SER A 146 -8.85 -2.81 -5.25
N LYS A 147 -8.72 -3.42 -4.06
CA LYS A 147 -9.60 -3.17 -2.90
C LYS A 147 -9.27 -1.85 -2.17
N ALA A 148 -8.11 -1.25 -2.41
CA ALA A 148 -7.63 -0.05 -1.72
C ALA A 148 -7.61 1.19 -2.65
N PRO A 149 -8.79 1.75 -3.03
CA PRO A 149 -8.89 2.80 -4.04
C PRO A 149 -8.23 4.14 -3.66
N HIS A 150 -7.90 4.33 -2.37
CA HIS A 150 -7.23 5.53 -1.86
C HIS A 150 -5.75 5.29 -1.53
N CYS A 151 -5.20 4.13 -1.94
CA CYS A 151 -3.80 3.80 -1.76
C CYS A 151 -2.93 4.67 -2.68
N ALA A 152 -2.15 5.56 -2.07
CA ALA A 152 -1.26 6.50 -2.75
C ALA A 152 0.21 6.06 -2.72
N SER A 153 0.57 5.15 -1.81
CA SER A 153 1.94 4.63 -1.66
C SER A 153 1.88 3.10 -1.61
N LEU A 154 2.57 2.46 -2.55
CA LEU A 154 2.65 1.01 -2.64
C LEU A 154 4.10 0.55 -2.54
N ARG A 155 4.34 -0.38 -1.63
CA ARG A 155 5.61 -1.08 -1.48
C ARG A 155 5.41 -2.56 -1.69
N ILE A 156 6.14 -3.13 -2.64
CA ILE A 156 6.13 -4.56 -2.94
C ILE A 156 7.57 -5.07 -2.94
N ASP A 157 7.79 -6.12 -2.16
CA ASP A 157 9.06 -6.80 -1.94
C ASP A 157 9.20 -8.04 -2.88
N PRO A 158 10.31 -8.81 -2.85
CA PRO A 158 10.85 -9.52 -4.00
C PRO A 158 10.07 -10.65 -4.64
N CYS A 159 9.15 -11.28 -3.92
CA CYS A 159 8.74 -12.63 -4.29
C CYS A 159 7.42 -12.69 -5.04
N PHE A 160 6.91 -11.55 -5.47
CA PHE A 160 5.76 -11.46 -6.35
C PHE A 160 6.20 -11.66 -7.80
N THR A 161 5.70 -12.73 -8.43
CA THR A 161 5.60 -12.78 -9.89
C THR A 161 4.49 -11.84 -10.33
N ILE A 162 4.84 -10.58 -10.53
CA ILE A 162 4.02 -9.67 -11.33
C ILE A 162 4.53 -9.83 -12.76
N ASP A 163 3.68 -10.36 -13.66
CA ASP A 163 4.04 -10.64 -15.05
C ASP A 163 4.60 -9.39 -15.78
N SER A 164 4.17 -8.20 -15.37
CA SER A 164 4.75 -6.91 -15.76
C SER A 164 4.38 -5.81 -14.76
N VAL A 165 5.25 -4.80 -14.58
CA VAL A 165 4.93 -3.61 -13.76
C VAL A 165 3.64 -2.93 -14.26
N THR A 166 3.37 -2.99 -15.56
CA THR A 166 2.17 -2.45 -16.23
C THR A 166 0.86 -2.96 -15.64
N SER A 167 0.73 -4.26 -15.38
CA SER A 167 -0.49 -4.84 -14.78
C SER A 167 -0.79 -4.28 -13.38
N LEU A 168 0.27 -4.05 -12.58
CA LEU A 168 0.18 -3.42 -11.27
C LEU A 168 -0.30 -1.97 -11.38
N LEU A 169 0.30 -1.24 -12.32
CA LEU A 169 -0.01 0.15 -12.60
C LEU A 169 -1.48 0.33 -13.02
N ASP A 170 -2.03 -0.54 -13.87
CA ASP A 170 -3.43 -0.46 -14.33
C ASP A 170 -4.47 -0.58 -13.20
N CYS A 171 -4.13 -1.29 -12.12
CA CYS A 171 -5.00 -1.44 -10.95
C CYS A 171 -5.03 -0.19 -10.06
N MET A 172 -4.07 0.72 -10.24
CA MET A 172 -3.89 1.87 -9.37
C MET A 172 -4.33 3.13 -10.10
N ARG A 173 -5.16 3.97 -9.48
CA ARG A 173 -5.65 5.20 -10.12
C ARG A 173 -4.90 6.47 -9.71
N GLN A 174 -4.15 6.44 -8.60
CA GLN A 174 -3.54 7.64 -7.99
C GLN A 174 -2.26 7.31 -7.19
N ILE A 175 -1.19 6.89 -7.86
CA ILE A 175 0.09 6.59 -7.18
C ILE A 175 0.95 7.85 -7.05
N HIS A 176 1.37 8.14 -5.82
CA HIS A 176 2.41 9.14 -5.54
C HIS A 176 3.78 8.47 -5.35
N GLU A 177 3.80 7.28 -4.76
CA GLU A 177 5.02 6.54 -4.44
C GLU A 177 4.86 5.06 -4.83
N LEU A 178 5.75 4.58 -5.70
CA LEU A 178 5.85 3.17 -6.05
C LEU A 178 7.25 2.67 -5.73
N LYS A 179 7.33 1.68 -4.82
CA LYS A 179 8.58 1.02 -4.46
C LYS A 179 8.48 -0.47 -4.73
N ILE A 180 9.17 -0.93 -5.77
CA ILE A 180 9.31 -2.34 -6.10
C ILE A 180 10.77 -2.72 -5.82
N ARG A 181 10.99 -3.67 -4.90
CA ARG A 181 12.34 -4.14 -4.53
C ARG A 181 12.42 -5.65 -4.62
N THR A 182 13.42 -6.21 -5.29
CA THR A 182 13.69 -7.65 -5.27
C THR A 182 15.10 -8.01 -4.76
N LYS A 183 15.20 -9.08 -3.95
CA LYS A 183 16.45 -9.78 -3.63
C LYS A 183 16.90 -10.70 -4.77
N SER A 184 15.97 -11.13 -5.62
CA SER A 184 16.17 -12.05 -6.75
C SER A 184 16.42 -11.36 -8.10
N LYS A 185 16.25 -10.03 -8.19
CA LYS A 185 16.55 -9.18 -9.35
C LYS A 185 15.80 -9.56 -10.64
N THR A 186 14.48 -9.76 -10.54
CA THR A 186 13.66 -10.32 -11.64
C THR A 186 12.69 -9.35 -12.30
N ILE A 187 12.41 -8.18 -11.71
CA ILE A 187 11.47 -7.21 -12.31
C ILE A 187 12.25 -6.22 -13.16
N THR A 188 12.08 -6.32 -14.47
CA THR A 188 12.62 -5.37 -15.45
C THR A 188 11.50 -4.43 -15.88
N ALA A 189 11.64 -3.14 -15.61
CA ALA A 189 10.76 -2.14 -16.19
C ALA A 189 11.13 -1.93 -17.67
N ASP A 190 10.09 -1.83 -18.49
CA ASP A 190 10.15 -1.74 -19.94
C ASP A 190 9.38 -0.48 -20.42
N ASP A 191 9.31 -0.21 -21.72
CA ASP A 191 8.62 0.93 -22.32
C ASP A 191 7.13 0.93 -21.98
N THR A 192 6.51 -0.25 -21.87
CA THR A 192 5.10 -0.36 -21.47
C THR A 192 4.90 0.08 -20.02
N THR A 193 5.91 -0.15 -19.17
CA THR A 193 5.94 0.35 -17.79
C THR A 193 5.92 1.88 -17.78
N ILE A 194 6.75 2.52 -18.62
CA ILE A 194 6.78 3.97 -18.72
C ILE A 194 5.48 4.53 -19.33
N ASP A 195 4.93 3.88 -20.35
CA ASP A 195 3.65 4.23 -20.96
C ASP A 195 2.49 4.21 -19.96
N ALA A 196 2.49 3.26 -19.02
CA ALA A 196 1.52 3.22 -17.94
C ALA A 196 1.80 4.28 -16.85
N LEU A 197 3.07 4.59 -16.56
CA LEU A 197 3.42 5.61 -15.56
C LEU A 197 2.97 7.02 -15.94
N ILE A 198 3.00 7.39 -17.23
CA ILE A 198 2.60 8.73 -17.69
C ILE A 198 1.16 9.08 -17.29
N PRO A 199 0.11 8.36 -17.72
CA PRO A 199 -1.27 8.68 -17.35
C PRO A 199 -1.52 8.59 -15.84
N LEU A 200 -0.81 7.72 -15.13
CA LEU A 200 -0.90 7.60 -13.67
C LEU A 200 -0.31 8.78 -12.94
N SER A 201 0.85 9.25 -13.39
CA SER A 201 1.48 10.46 -12.85
C SER A 201 0.56 11.67 -13.03
N ILE A 202 -0.13 11.77 -14.16
CA ILE A 202 -1.13 12.82 -14.45
C ILE A 202 -2.37 12.70 -13.56
N ALA A 203 -2.85 11.47 -13.33
CA ALA A 203 -3.99 11.23 -12.45
C ALA A 203 -3.70 11.56 -10.97
N CYS A 204 -2.43 11.68 -10.61
CA CYS A 204 -1.96 12.11 -9.30
C CYS A 204 -1.95 13.65 -9.19
N PRO A 205 -2.78 14.29 -8.33
CA PRO A 205 -2.83 15.75 -8.22
C PRO A 205 -1.53 16.39 -7.70
N GLN A 206 -0.68 15.63 -6.99
CA GLN A 206 0.61 16.10 -6.47
C GLN A 206 1.79 15.63 -7.33
N GLY A 207 1.51 14.87 -8.39
CA GLY A 207 2.50 14.23 -9.26
C GLY A 207 3.21 13.03 -8.63
N LEU A 208 3.97 12.33 -9.47
CA LEU A 208 4.80 11.18 -9.08
C LEU A 208 6.01 11.66 -8.25
N GLN A 209 6.14 11.16 -7.02
CA GLN A 209 7.22 11.50 -6.10
C GLN A 209 8.37 10.51 -6.14
N SER A 210 8.09 9.23 -6.23
CA SER A 210 9.15 8.23 -6.28
C SER A 210 8.76 7.00 -7.06
N PHE A 211 9.72 6.50 -7.83
CA PHE A 211 9.64 5.23 -8.55
C PHE A 211 10.94 4.46 -8.32
N TRP A 212 10.82 3.25 -7.78
CA TRP A 212 11.92 2.33 -7.60
C TRP A 212 11.64 1.02 -8.33
N VAL A 213 12.57 0.60 -9.19
CA VAL A 213 12.60 -0.74 -9.79
C VAL A 213 14.00 -1.38 -9.76
N ASP A 214 14.06 -2.70 -9.90
CA ASP A 214 15.33 -3.44 -9.79
C ASP A 214 16.15 -3.42 -11.07
N SER A 215 15.51 -3.36 -12.23
CA SER A 215 16.18 -3.38 -13.51
C SER A 215 15.47 -2.48 -14.51
N ILE A 216 16.23 -1.71 -15.27
CA ILE A 216 15.77 -1.06 -16.51
C ILE A 216 16.66 -1.51 -17.66
N SER A 217 16.05 -1.89 -18.78
CA SER A 217 16.79 -2.12 -20.03
C SER A 217 17.23 -0.77 -20.61
N THR A 218 18.52 -0.59 -20.90
CA THR A 218 19.03 0.72 -21.36
C THR A 218 18.72 1.08 -22.78
N ASP A 219 18.66 0.08 -23.66
CA ASP A 219 18.35 0.35 -25.07
C ASP A 219 16.88 0.78 -25.23
N PHE A 220 16.04 0.41 -24.26
CA PHE A 220 14.62 0.71 -24.15
C PHE A 220 14.37 2.10 -23.51
N SER A 221 15.12 2.47 -22.46
CA SER A 221 14.62 3.46 -21.50
C SER A 221 14.99 4.93 -21.71
N LEU A 222 16.12 5.33 -22.33
CA LEU A 222 16.50 6.76 -22.31
C LEU A 222 15.51 7.68 -23.07
N ALA A 223 15.08 7.27 -24.26
CA ALA A 223 14.08 8.02 -25.03
C ALA A 223 12.70 7.99 -24.35
N LYS A 224 12.34 6.86 -23.74
CA LYS A 224 11.06 6.70 -23.05
C LYS A 224 11.01 7.44 -21.71
N MET A 225 12.12 7.48 -20.98
CA MET A 225 12.31 8.29 -19.78
C MET A 225 12.20 9.79 -20.12
N PHE A 226 12.67 10.21 -21.30
CA PHE A 226 12.41 11.56 -21.79
C PHE A 226 10.91 11.80 -21.99
N GLU A 227 10.21 10.85 -22.61
CA GLU A 227 8.75 10.93 -22.77
C GLU A 227 8.04 11.02 -21.41
N LEU A 228 8.50 10.28 -20.40
CA LEU A 228 8.02 10.38 -19.03
C LEU A 228 8.24 11.79 -18.46
N PHE A 229 9.41 12.39 -18.64
CA PHE A 229 9.69 13.75 -18.17
C PHE A 229 8.91 14.84 -18.91
N GLU A 230 8.65 14.65 -20.20
CA GLU A 230 7.88 15.56 -21.04
C GLU A 230 6.37 15.47 -20.80
N LYS A 231 5.84 14.26 -20.61
CA LYS A 231 4.39 14.04 -20.54
C LYS A 231 3.89 13.79 -19.13
N GLY A 232 4.76 13.31 -18.24
CA GLY A 232 4.41 13.01 -16.86
C GLY A 232 4.19 14.25 -16.01
N HIS A 233 3.50 14.06 -14.89
CA HIS A 233 3.31 15.06 -13.85
C HIS A 233 4.04 14.59 -12.59
N PHE A 234 5.03 15.36 -12.14
CA PHE A 234 5.88 15.02 -11.00
C PHE A 234 5.66 15.98 -9.84
N SER A 235 5.91 15.50 -8.63
CA SER A 235 6.05 16.40 -7.50
C SER A 235 7.30 17.26 -7.65
N PRO A 236 7.39 18.43 -6.98
CA PRO A 236 8.53 19.35 -7.11
C PRO A 236 9.91 18.70 -6.90
N ARG A 237 9.94 17.59 -6.14
CA ARG A 237 11.08 16.69 -6.05
C ARG A 237 10.65 15.28 -6.42
N CYS A 238 11.31 14.69 -7.41
CA CYS A 238 11.06 13.31 -7.83
C CYS A 238 12.32 12.47 -7.65
N SER A 239 12.17 11.24 -7.12
CA SER A 239 13.27 10.31 -6.92
C SER A 239 13.05 9.01 -7.67
N LEU A 240 13.91 8.75 -8.64
CA LEU A 240 13.98 7.53 -9.41
C LEU A 240 15.15 6.70 -8.90
N LEU A 241 14.89 5.45 -8.53
CA LEU A 241 15.94 4.54 -8.09
C LEU A 241 15.92 3.27 -8.93
N PHE A 242 17.08 2.95 -9.49
CA PHE A 242 17.30 1.81 -10.36
C PHE A 242 18.42 0.96 -9.77
N GLU A 243 18.13 -0.29 -9.40
CA GLU A 243 19.19 -1.16 -8.88
C GLU A 243 20.16 -1.56 -10.00
N LYS A 244 19.62 -1.96 -11.16
CA LYS A 244 20.38 -2.28 -12.36
C LYS A 244 19.92 -1.44 -13.54
N VAL A 245 20.89 -0.87 -14.24
CA VAL A 245 20.69 -0.21 -15.51
C VAL A 245 21.53 -1.01 -16.49
N HIS A 246 20.94 -1.59 -17.54
CA HIS A 246 21.76 -2.22 -18.58
C HIS A 246 22.68 -1.17 -19.25
N GLY A 247 23.61 -1.44 -20.16
CA GLY A 247 24.38 -0.39 -20.83
C GLY A 247 25.39 0.38 -19.95
N SER A 248 25.75 1.62 -20.34
CA SER A 248 26.90 2.34 -19.77
C SER A 248 26.54 3.59 -18.98
N GLU A 249 27.30 3.85 -17.91
CA GLU A 249 27.23 5.10 -17.14
C GLU A 249 27.38 6.33 -18.05
N SER A 250 28.33 6.28 -18.98
CA SER A 250 28.59 7.36 -19.94
C SER A 250 27.36 7.70 -20.78
N ALA A 251 26.57 6.71 -21.19
CA ALA A 251 25.35 6.94 -21.96
C ALA A 251 24.29 7.69 -21.13
N LEU A 252 24.04 7.25 -19.89
CA LEU A 252 23.11 7.93 -18.99
C LEU A 252 23.59 9.34 -18.66
N ARG A 253 24.87 9.50 -18.31
CA ARG A 253 25.48 10.80 -17.99
C ARG A 253 25.37 11.77 -19.16
N ASN A 254 25.75 11.34 -20.37
CA ASN A 254 25.66 12.17 -21.57
C ASN A 254 24.21 12.56 -21.88
N TRP A 255 23.27 11.65 -21.65
CA TRP A 255 21.87 11.94 -21.82
C TRP A 255 21.38 13.02 -20.84
N ILE A 256 21.69 12.89 -19.54
CA ILE A 256 21.32 13.89 -18.52
C ILE A 256 21.93 15.25 -18.86
N THR A 257 23.22 15.31 -19.19
CA THR A 257 23.89 16.59 -19.48
C THR A 257 23.36 17.27 -20.74
N THR A 258 22.85 16.51 -21.71
CA THR A 258 22.31 17.05 -22.97
C THR A 258 20.88 17.59 -22.80
N HIS A 259 20.09 17.04 -21.88
CA HIS A 259 18.66 17.34 -21.77
C HIS A 259 18.27 18.11 -20.50
N ALA A 260 19.07 18.08 -19.43
CA ALA A 260 18.78 18.82 -18.22
C ALA A 260 18.79 20.33 -18.45
N GLN A 261 17.86 21.06 -17.84
CA GLN A 261 17.91 22.52 -17.79
C GLN A 261 19.07 22.99 -16.91
N GLN A 262 19.32 22.26 -15.83
CA GLN A 262 20.45 22.48 -14.94
C GLN A 262 20.88 21.17 -14.31
N VAL A 263 22.17 20.85 -14.35
CA VAL A 263 22.75 19.75 -13.55
C VAL A 263 23.10 20.29 -12.17
N LEU A 264 22.50 19.73 -11.12
CA LEU A 264 22.72 20.14 -9.73
C LEU A 264 23.86 19.36 -9.10
N TYR A 265 23.91 18.05 -9.37
CA TYR A 265 24.92 17.13 -8.85
C TYR A 265 25.03 15.89 -9.75
N ALA A 266 26.24 15.38 -9.96
CA ALA A 266 26.44 14.13 -10.68
C ALA A 266 27.68 13.39 -10.14
N SER A 267 27.47 12.21 -9.56
CA SER A 267 28.50 11.23 -9.20
C SER A 267 28.29 9.92 -9.93
N GLU A 268 29.15 8.92 -9.71
CA GLU A 268 29.12 7.63 -10.43
C GLU A 268 27.73 6.94 -10.41
N GLN A 269 26.97 7.13 -9.33
CA GLN A 269 25.72 6.42 -9.06
C GLN A 269 24.53 7.32 -8.72
N THR A 270 24.72 8.65 -8.70
CA THR A 270 23.66 9.58 -8.29
C THR A 270 23.71 10.84 -9.15
N TYR A 271 22.57 11.18 -9.73
CA TYR A 271 22.40 12.31 -10.64
C TYR A 271 21.22 13.15 -10.18
N ASN A 272 21.44 14.42 -9.84
CA ASN A 272 20.38 15.38 -9.55
C ASN A 272 20.41 16.48 -10.59
N PHE A 273 19.27 16.75 -11.21
CA PHE A 273 19.13 17.77 -12.24
C PHE A 273 17.72 18.37 -12.22
N ALA A 274 17.62 19.60 -12.71
CA ALA A 274 16.34 20.27 -12.90
C ALA A 274 15.82 20.03 -14.32
N TYR A 275 14.53 19.72 -14.41
CA TYR A 275 13.81 19.57 -15.66
C TYR A 275 12.35 20.01 -15.47
N ARG A 276 11.90 21.01 -16.25
CA ARG A 276 10.53 21.57 -16.18
C ARG A 276 10.10 21.97 -14.76
N ASP A 277 10.96 22.70 -14.07
CA ASP A 277 10.75 23.16 -12.68
C ASP A 277 10.62 22.03 -11.64
N VAL A 278 11.03 20.80 -11.99
CA VAL A 278 11.11 19.64 -11.10
C VAL A 278 12.58 19.31 -10.83
N GLU A 279 12.92 19.08 -9.57
CA GLU A 279 14.20 18.51 -9.15
C GLU A 279 14.12 16.98 -9.24
N ILE A 280 14.82 16.40 -10.23
CA ILE A 280 14.83 14.96 -10.48
C ILE A 280 16.14 14.38 -9.94
N GLY A 281 16.03 13.43 -9.03
CA GLY A 281 17.13 12.60 -8.55
C GLY A 281 17.06 11.20 -9.15
N ILE A 282 18.12 10.75 -9.80
CA ILE A 282 18.30 9.38 -10.28
C ILE A 282 19.43 8.74 -9.48
N SER A 283 19.15 7.61 -8.84
CA SER A 283 20.15 6.76 -8.20
C SER A 283 20.24 5.42 -8.91
N VAL A 284 21.46 5.00 -9.24
CA VAL A 284 21.77 3.74 -9.93
C VAL A 284 22.72 2.91 -9.09
N GLU A 285 22.34 1.71 -8.67
CA GLU A 285 23.26 0.86 -7.89
C GLU A 285 24.30 0.16 -8.77
N GLN A 286 23.93 -0.30 -9.96
CA GLN A 286 24.82 -1.04 -10.85
C GLN A 286 24.51 -0.80 -12.33
N PHE A 287 25.56 -0.58 -13.14
CA PHE A 287 25.48 -0.68 -14.59
C PHE A 287 25.85 -2.10 -15.06
N VAL A 288 25.07 -2.66 -15.99
CA VAL A 288 25.24 -4.01 -16.52
C VAL A 288 25.44 -3.92 -18.04
N PRO A 289 26.66 -4.17 -18.56
CA PRO A 289 26.91 -4.09 -20.00
C PRO A 289 26.11 -5.10 -20.82
#